data_AF-A0A382NMZ6-F1
#
_entry.id   AF-A0A382NMZ6-F1
#
_cell.length_a   1.000
_cell.length_b   1.000
_cell.length_c   1.000
_cell.angle_alpha   90.00
_cell.angle_beta   90.00
_cell.angle_gamma   90.00
#
_symmetry.space_group_name_H-M   'P 1'
#
loop_
_entity.id
_entity.type
_entity.pdbx_description
1 polymer ?
#
loop_
_entity_poly.entity_id
_entity_poly.type
_entity_poly.pdbx_seq_one_letter_code
_entity_poly.pdbx_strand_id
1 'polypeptide(L)'
;MLFLTCSCEEFTMTATSIINVTSVPGKYRVLQGDYSEDVKVKNTDATHIRGTVRILEGAYLRIENGSVLYGELETNGKLIVEQGAFCIGSGTMETPIRFTSDQIKNPRNGDWEGVILNGLTRLENVIVEYAKVGMTVNHKSVRIYNGFFRMNKKECEGLREDVWKR
;
A
#
# COMPACT_ATOMS: atom_id res chain seq x y z
N MET A 1 -62.08 20.65 -4.11
CA MET A 1 -60.93 21.24 -3.37
C MET A 1 -59.82 20.20 -3.43
N LEU A 2 -58.99 20.28 -4.47
CA LEU A 2 -57.89 19.37 -4.71
C LEU A 2 -56.62 20.18 -4.46
N PHE A 3 -55.97 19.99 -3.33
CA PHE A 3 -54.64 20.51 -3.08
C PHE A 3 -53.69 19.32 -3.03
N LEU A 4 -52.90 19.18 -4.10
CA LEU A 4 -51.63 18.49 -4.04
C LEU A 4 -50.71 19.28 -3.10
N THR A 5 -50.20 18.62 -2.07
CA THR A 5 -48.93 19.03 -1.44
C THR A 5 -48.02 17.81 -1.41
N CYS A 6 -47.05 17.82 -2.32
CA CYS A 6 -45.90 16.95 -2.31
C CYS A 6 -44.96 17.45 -1.21
N SER A 7 -44.85 16.74 -0.09
CA SER A 7 -43.73 16.90 0.84
C SER A 7 -42.82 15.68 0.67
N CYS A 8 -41.73 15.89 -0.06
CA CYS A 8 -40.60 14.98 -0.07
C CYS A 8 -39.87 15.17 1.27
N GLU A 9 -40.22 14.38 2.28
CA GLU A 9 -39.49 14.39 3.55
C GLU A 9 -38.27 13.48 3.47
N GLU A 10 -37.16 14.03 3.93
CA GLU A 10 -35.81 13.56 3.77
C GLU A 10 -35.60 12.16 4.34
N PHE A 11 -34.92 11.32 3.56
CA PHE A 11 -34.54 9.96 3.93
C PHE A 11 -33.53 10.01 5.07
N THR A 12 -34.00 9.82 6.30
CA THR A 12 -33.15 9.66 7.48
C THR A 12 -32.56 8.24 7.48
N MET A 13 -31.32 8.11 7.01
CA MET A 13 -30.54 6.88 7.21
C MET A 13 -30.09 6.80 8.67
N THR A 14 -30.83 6.02 9.47
CA THR A 14 -30.37 5.60 10.80
C THR A 14 -29.39 4.44 10.64
N ALA A 15 -28.09 4.76 10.59
CA ALA A 15 -27.06 3.74 10.65
C ALA A 15 -26.95 3.20 12.09
N THR A 16 -27.59 2.06 12.36
CA THR A 16 -27.31 1.23 13.53
C THR A 16 -26.48 0.03 13.09
N SER A 17 -25.16 0.13 13.24
CA SER A 17 -24.35 -1.05 13.55
C SER A 17 -23.09 -0.61 14.29
N ILE A 18 -22.97 -1.13 15.51
CA ILE A 18 -21.79 -1.02 16.35
C ILE A 18 -20.73 -1.91 15.73
N ILE A 19 -19.65 -1.32 15.24
CA ILE A 19 -18.37 -2.02 15.13
C ILE A 19 -17.38 -1.14 15.90
N ASN A 20 -16.97 -1.60 17.08
CA ASN A 20 -15.73 -1.15 17.69
C ASN A 20 -14.58 -1.68 16.83
N VAL A 21 -14.36 -1.02 15.68
CA VAL A 21 -13.11 -1.14 14.96
C VAL A 21 -12.08 -0.51 15.89
N THR A 22 -11.14 -1.29 16.39
CA THR A 22 -9.92 -0.73 16.96
C THR A 22 -9.26 0.08 15.87
N SER A 23 -9.56 1.37 15.84
CA SER A 23 -8.97 2.33 14.93
C SER A 23 -7.48 2.31 15.19
N VAL A 24 -6.73 1.80 14.22
CA VAL A 24 -5.31 2.16 14.10
C VAL A 24 -5.29 3.69 14.14
N PRO A 25 -4.51 4.32 15.05
CA PRO A 25 -4.56 5.77 15.20
C PRO A 25 -3.98 6.44 13.96
N GLY A 26 -4.88 6.84 13.08
CA GLY A 26 -4.75 8.00 12.20
C GLY A 26 -5.48 7.87 10.87
N LYS A 27 -5.13 8.74 9.92
CA LYS A 27 -6.01 9.10 8.81
C LYS A 27 -6.11 7.95 7.81
N TYR A 28 -7.34 7.49 7.52
CA TYR A 28 -7.58 6.61 6.37
C TYR A 28 -7.24 7.36 5.09
N ARG A 29 -6.33 6.81 4.29
CA ARG A 29 -5.83 7.43 3.06
C ARG A 29 -5.79 6.41 1.94
N VAL A 30 -6.26 6.80 0.77
CA VAL A 30 -6.20 5.96 -0.44
C VAL A 30 -5.20 6.59 -1.41
N LEU A 31 -4.27 5.78 -1.92
CA LEU A 31 -3.46 6.07 -3.09
C LEU A 31 -4.09 5.37 -4.29
N GLN A 32 -4.30 6.10 -5.38
CA GLN A 32 -4.90 5.57 -6.61
C GLN A 32 -4.44 6.39 -7.82
N GLY A 33 -4.18 5.71 -8.94
CA GLY A 33 -3.79 6.36 -10.19
C GLY A 33 -2.32 6.78 -10.19
N ASP A 34 -2.03 7.79 -11.00
CA ASP A 34 -0.66 8.18 -11.30
C ASP A 34 -0.30 9.48 -10.57
N TYR A 35 0.89 9.54 -9.99
CA TYR A 35 1.41 10.67 -9.21
C TYR A 35 2.63 11.26 -9.92
N SER A 36 2.47 12.47 -10.47
CA SER A 36 3.55 13.31 -11.00
C SER A 36 4.20 14.20 -9.95
N GLU A 37 3.69 14.19 -8.72
CA GLU A 37 4.18 14.97 -7.59
C GLU A 37 4.63 14.05 -6.44
N ASP A 38 5.44 14.59 -5.53
CA ASP A 38 5.94 13.88 -4.37
C ASP A 38 4.81 13.34 -3.48
N VAL A 39 4.86 12.04 -3.20
CA VAL A 39 3.94 11.34 -2.30
C VAL A 39 4.68 11.04 -1.00
N LYS A 40 4.21 11.63 0.11
CA LYS A 40 4.69 11.29 1.44
C LYS A 40 3.71 10.37 2.15
N VAL A 41 4.12 9.15 2.51
CA VAL A 41 3.37 8.18 3.31
C VAL A 41 3.80 8.31 4.76
N LYS A 42 2.82 8.56 5.64
CA LYS A 42 3.04 8.78 7.06
C LYS A 42 2.72 7.53 7.86
N ASN A 43 3.42 7.33 8.97
CA ASN A 43 3.16 6.21 9.85
C ASN A 43 1.87 6.33 10.67
N THR A 44 1.31 7.54 10.73
CA THR A 44 -0.02 7.80 11.28
C THR A 44 -1.14 7.41 10.32
N ASP A 45 -0.87 7.26 9.02
CA ASP A 45 -1.93 7.06 8.03
C ASP A 45 -2.14 5.56 7.77
N ALA A 46 -3.39 5.11 7.78
CA ALA A 46 -3.76 3.83 7.20
C ALA A 46 -3.84 4.00 5.68
N THR A 47 -2.72 3.75 5.00
CA THR A 47 -2.58 4.03 3.56
C THR A 47 -2.95 2.80 2.73
N HIS A 48 -3.96 2.89 1.89
CA HIS A 48 -4.41 1.84 0.98
C HIS A 48 -3.93 2.09 -0.45
N ILE A 49 -3.44 1.04 -1.11
CA ILE A 49 -3.04 1.02 -2.52
C ILE A 49 -4.22 0.44 -3.30
N ARG A 50 -5.01 1.32 -3.93
CA ARG A 50 -6.21 0.96 -4.68
C ARG A 50 -5.92 0.93 -6.18
N GLY A 51 -6.25 -0.18 -6.82
CA GLY A 51 -5.97 -0.40 -8.23
C GLY A 51 -4.49 -0.32 -8.54
N THR A 52 -4.14 0.30 -9.66
CA THR A 52 -2.73 0.57 -9.99
C THR A 52 -2.35 1.98 -9.55
N VAL A 53 -1.38 2.06 -8.64
CA VAL A 53 -0.73 3.29 -8.20
C VAL A 53 0.61 3.42 -8.89
N ARG A 54 0.86 4.52 -9.59
CA ARG A 54 2.17 4.81 -10.20
C ARG A 54 2.79 6.05 -9.63
N ILE A 55 4.07 5.97 -9.33
CA ILE A 55 4.92 7.14 -9.06
C ILE A 55 5.66 7.41 -10.36
N LEU A 56 5.37 8.54 -10.99
CA LEU A 56 5.88 8.88 -12.30
C LEU A 56 7.29 9.48 -12.22
N GLU A 57 7.92 9.58 -13.38
CA GLU A 57 9.24 10.18 -13.55
C GLU A 57 9.35 11.54 -12.85
N GLY A 58 10.45 11.75 -12.12
CA GLY A 58 10.73 12.99 -11.38
C GLY A 58 10.10 13.07 -9.99
N ALA A 59 9.09 12.25 -9.68
CA ALA A 59 8.42 12.25 -8.37
C ALA A 59 9.09 11.32 -7.35
N TYR A 60 8.98 11.69 -6.07
CA TYR A 60 9.42 10.87 -4.94
C TYR A 60 8.24 10.24 -4.19
N LEU A 61 8.31 8.92 -3.97
CA LEU A 61 7.58 8.24 -2.91
C LEU A 61 8.44 8.16 -1.65
N ARG A 62 8.07 8.90 -0.61
CA ARG A 62 8.77 8.97 0.68
C ARG A 62 7.94 8.25 1.74
N ILE A 63 8.48 7.20 2.33
CA ILE A 63 7.77 6.38 3.32
C ILE A 63 8.44 6.55 4.69
N GLU A 64 7.67 7.04 5.66
CA GLU A 64 8.14 7.17 7.04
C GLU A 64 8.32 5.79 7.71
N ASN A 65 9.21 5.70 8.70
CA ASN A 65 9.43 4.47 9.46
C ASN A 65 8.15 4.01 10.17
N GLY A 66 7.92 2.70 10.23
CA GLY A 66 6.71 2.13 10.82
C GLY A 66 5.43 2.31 9.99
N SER A 67 5.49 2.92 8.80
CA SER A 67 4.32 3.04 7.93
C SER A 67 3.83 1.69 7.45
N VAL A 68 2.50 1.54 7.37
CA VAL A 68 1.84 0.35 6.82
C VAL A 68 1.05 0.75 5.57
N LEU A 69 1.37 0.09 4.46
CA LEU A 69 0.67 0.23 3.20
C LEU A 69 -0.13 -1.05 2.93
N TYR A 70 -1.43 -0.90 2.70
CA TYR A 70 -2.38 -1.99 2.48
C TYR A 70 -2.71 -2.13 0.99
N GLY A 71 -2.29 -3.21 0.36
CA GLY A 71 -2.73 -3.59 -0.98
C GLY A 71 -4.17 -4.06 -0.97
N GLU A 72 -5.02 -3.42 -1.76
CA GLU A 72 -6.46 -3.69 -1.77
C GLU A 72 -6.80 -4.95 -2.60
N LEU A 73 -7.48 -5.92 -1.98
CA LEU A 73 -7.87 -7.16 -2.67
C LEU A 73 -8.84 -6.92 -3.82
N GLU A 74 -9.89 -6.12 -3.57
CA GLU A 74 -10.98 -5.92 -4.53
C GLU A 74 -10.50 -5.36 -5.87
N THR A 75 -9.45 -4.55 -5.86
CA THR A 75 -8.91 -3.88 -7.05
C THR A 75 -7.58 -4.45 -7.53
N ASN A 76 -7.12 -5.55 -6.94
CA ASN A 76 -5.79 -6.13 -7.18
C ASN A 76 -4.68 -5.06 -7.03
N GLY A 77 -4.66 -4.42 -5.86
CA GLY A 77 -3.79 -3.30 -5.54
C GLY A 77 -2.34 -3.53 -5.94
N LYS A 78 -1.75 -2.56 -6.63
CA LYS A 78 -0.37 -2.62 -7.13
C LYS A 78 0.30 -1.27 -7.07
N LEU A 79 1.51 -1.23 -6.54
CA LEU A 79 2.35 -0.04 -6.52
C LEU A 79 3.47 -0.18 -7.55
N ILE A 80 3.62 0.81 -8.43
CA ILE A 80 4.68 0.87 -9.42
C ILE A 80 5.48 2.15 -9.20
N VAL A 81 6.77 2.00 -8.98
CA VAL A 81 7.73 3.11 -9.03
C VAL A 81 8.32 3.09 -10.42
N GLU A 82 7.86 3.99 -11.29
CA GLU A 82 8.23 3.99 -12.71
C GLU A 82 9.70 4.37 -12.92
N GLN A 83 10.19 4.14 -14.13
CA GLN A 83 11.53 4.57 -14.51
C GLN A 83 11.67 6.09 -14.33
N GLY A 84 12.80 6.54 -13.77
CA GLY A 84 13.02 7.96 -13.46
C GLY A 84 12.30 8.47 -12.21
N ALA A 85 11.46 7.65 -11.57
CA ALA A 85 10.88 7.94 -10.25
C ALA A 85 11.79 7.47 -9.12
N PHE A 86 11.50 7.95 -7.91
CA PHE A 86 12.28 7.65 -6.71
C PHE A 86 11.40 7.06 -5.61
N CYS A 87 11.88 6.02 -4.93
CA CYS A 87 11.25 5.49 -3.72
C CYS A 87 12.28 5.42 -2.59
N ILE A 88 11.99 6.08 -1.47
CA ILE A 88 12.88 6.17 -0.32
C ILE A 88 12.09 5.88 0.94
N GLY A 89 12.56 4.94 1.73
CA GLY A 89 11.98 4.59 3.02
C GLY A 89 13.03 4.06 3.99
N SER A 90 12.99 4.56 5.22
CA SER A 90 13.97 4.26 6.26
C SER A 90 13.28 3.66 7.48
N GLY A 91 12.80 2.42 7.38
CA GLY A 91 12.31 1.68 8.54
C GLY A 91 13.44 1.32 9.51
N THR A 92 13.08 0.92 10.73
CA THR A 92 14.04 0.34 11.71
C THR A 92 13.67 -1.11 12.03
N MET A 93 14.52 -1.83 12.77
CA MET A 93 14.20 -3.20 13.20
C MET A 93 12.96 -3.24 14.10
N GLU A 94 12.77 -2.21 14.93
CA GLU A 94 11.62 -2.04 15.83
C GLU A 94 10.39 -1.51 15.10
N THR A 95 10.59 -0.65 14.09
CA THR A 95 9.53 0.01 13.32
C THR A 95 9.75 -0.17 11.81
N PRO A 96 9.63 -1.41 11.29
CA PRO A 96 9.83 -1.67 9.88
C PRO A 96 8.71 -1.05 9.04
N ILE A 97 9.02 -0.74 7.78
CA ILE A 97 7.98 -0.40 6.78
C ILE A 97 7.29 -1.69 6.37
N ARG A 98 5.95 -1.70 6.36
CA ARG A 98 5.17 -2.90 6.02
C ARG A 98 4.29 -2.67 4.80
N PHE A 99 4.40 -3.57 3.83
CA PHE A 99 3.45 -3.71 2.73
C PHE A 99 2.67 -5.02 2.93
N THR A 100 1.35 -4.96 3.03
CA THR A 100 0.52 -6.11 3.40
C THR A 100 -0.85 -6.06 2.73
N SER A 101 -1.63 -7.14 2.84
CA SER A 101 -3.03 -7.20 2.42
C SER A 101 -3.93 -6.28 3.27
N ASP A 102 -4.98 -5.73 2.65
CA ASP A 102 -6.05 -5.02 3.36
C ASP A 102 -7.04 -5.94 4.11
N GLN A 103 -6.89 -7.26 3.95
CA GLN A 103 -7.75 -8.25 4.60
C GLN A 103 -7.36 -8.47 6.06
N ILE A 104 -8.21 -8.02 6.99
CA ILE A 104 -7.96 -8.12 8.44
C ILE A 104 -8.16 -9.55 8.96
N LYS A 105 -9.23 -10.24 8.52
CA LYS A 105 -9.66 -11.50 9.14
C LYS A 105 -8.89 -12.72 8.65
N ASN A 106 -8.65 -12.81 7.35
CA ASN A 106 -8.05 -13.98 6.71
C ASN A 106 -7.20 -13.55 5.50
N PRO A 107 -6.07 -12.86 5.72
CA PRO A 107 -5.18 -12.50 4.61
C PRO A 107 -4.61 -13.75 3.95
N ARG A 108 -4.50 -13.74 2.63
CA ARG A 108 -4.02 -14.85 1.81
C ARG A 108 -2.94 -14.37 0.84
N ASN A 109 -2.09 -15.30 0.45
CA ASN A 109 -1.08 -15.03 -0.55
C ASN A 109 -1.73 -14.65 -1.89
N GLY A 110 -1.31 -13.52 -2.45
CA GLY A 110 -1.91 -12.99 -3.66
C GLY A 110 -3.21 -12.23 -3.44
N ASP A 111 -3.43 -11.69 -2.25
CA ASP A 111 -4.53 -10.74 -2.02
C ASP A 111 -4.30 -9.45 -2.82
N TRP A 112 -3.05 -9.07 -3.06
CA TRP A 112 -2.70 -7.91 -3.86
C TRP A 112 -1.54 -8.24 -4.80
N GLU A 113 -1.29 -7.43 -5.83
CA GLU A 113 -0.32 -7.80 -6.86
C GLU A 113 1.13 -7.63 -6.41
N GLY A 114 1.41 -6.64 -5.55
CA GLY A 114 2.74 -6.35 -5.03
C GLY A 114 3.30 -4.98 -5.40
N VAL A 115 4.62 -4.84 -5.23
CA VAL A 115 5.36 -3.62 -5.58
C VAL A 115 6.31 -3.88 -6.76
N ILE A 116 6.28 -3.02 -7.77
CA ILE A 116 7.18 -3.06 -8.93
C ILE A 116 8.12 -1.86 -8.85
N LEU A 117 9.43 -2.14 -8.90
CA LEU A 117 10.49 -1.15 -8.77
C LEU A 117 11.26 -1.04 -10.09
N ASN A 118 10.81 -0.11 -10.94
CA ASN A 118 11.49 0.29 -12.18
C ASN A 118 12.38 1.53 -11.97
N GLY A 119 12.17 2.28 -10.90
CA GLY A 119 12.91 3.50 -10.57
C GLY A 119 14.09 3.30 -9.61
N LEU A 120 14.64 4.42 -9.15
CA LEU A 120 15.67 4.44 -8.12
C LEU A 120 15.01 4.17 -6.76
N THR A 121 15.47 3.15 -6.04
CA THR A 121 14.84 2.76 -4.78
C THR A 121 15.86 2.47 -3.70
N ARG A 122 15.62 3.03 -2.52
CA ARG A 122 16.33 2.71 -1.29
C ARG A 122 15.33 2.47 -0.18
N LEU A 123 15.23 1.22 0.25
CA LEU A 123 14.37 0.80 1.36
C LEU A 123 15.21 0.13 2.44
N GLU A 124 14.93 0.44 3.69
CA GLU A 124 15.59 -0.12 4.87
C GLU A 124 14.53 -0.70 5.81
N ASN A 125 14.77 -1.92 6.32
CA ASN A 125 13.89 -2.66 7.22
C ASN A 125 12.44 -2.72 6.69
N VAL A 126 12.25 -3.49 5.62
CA VAL A 126 10.97 -3.63 4.93
C VAL A 126 10.41 -5.04 5.14
N ILE A 127 9.10 -5.12 5.37
CA ILE A 127 8.34 -6.37 5.39
C ILE A 127 7.34 -6.33 4.24
N VAL A 128 7.30 -7.40 3.43
CA VAL A 128 6.30 -7.57 2.37
C VAL A 128 5.59 -8.90 2.54
N GLU A 129 4.27 -8.86 2.61
CA GLU A 129 3.46 -10.04 2.89
C GLU A 129 2.13 -10.08 2.12
N TYR A 130 1.65 -11.31 1.89
CA TYR A 130 0.36 -11.61 1.25
C TYR A 130 0.19 -11.12 -0.20
N ALA A 131 1.28 -10.72 -0.85
CA ALA A 131 1.27 -10.32 -2.25
C ALA A 131 1.33 -11.54 -3.18
N LYS A 132 0.98 -11.32 -4.45
CA LYS A 132 1.18 -12.30 -5.52
C LYS A 132 2.66 -12.37 -5.88
N VAL A 133 3.31 -11.23 -6.05
CA VAL A 133 4.76 -11.11 -6.06
C VAL A 133 5.13 -10.05 -5.03
N GLY A 134 5.92 -10.37 -4.01
CA GLY A 134 6.26 -9.40 -2.96
C GLY A 134 6.86 -8.12 -3.54
N MET A 135 8.03 -8.25 -4.16
CA MET A 135 8.63 -7.18 -4.95
C MET A 135 9.19 -7.68 -6.27
N THR A 136 8.93 -6.94 -7.35
CA THR A 136 9.57 -7.13 -8.65
C THR A 136 10.56 -5.99 -8.87
N VAL A 137 11.84 -6.35 -9.03
CA VAL A 137 12.95 -5.41 -9.18
C VAL A 137 13.49 -5.47 -10.59
N ASN A 138 13.23 -4.42 -11.37
CA ASN A 138 13.65 -4.31 -12.76
C ASN A 138 14.80 -3.32 -12.96
N HIS A 139 15.22 -2.63 -11.89
CA HIS A 139 16.22 -1.58 -11.96
C HIS A 139 17.46 -1.89 -11.11
N LYS A 140 18.65 -1.73 -11.71
CA LYS A 140 19.96 -2.08 -11.11
C LYS A 140 20.31 -1.29 -9.85
N SER A 141 19.70 -0.13 -9.65
CA SER A 141 19.98 0.76 -8.53
C SER A 141 19.03 0.55 -7.35
N VAL A 142 18.14 -0.43 -7.41
CA VAL A 142 17.33 -0.82 -6.25
C VAL A 142 18.25 -1.35 -5.15
N ARG A 143 18.07 -0.83 -3.95
CA ARG A 143 18.77 -1.22 -2.73
C ARG A 143 17.73 -1.48 -1.65
N ILE A 144 17.69 -2.71 -1.16
CA ILE A 144 16.85 -3.11 -0.03
C ILE A 144 17.78 -3.65 1.04
N TYR A 145 17.81 -2.98 2.18
CA TYR A 145 18.58 -3.40 3.35
C TYR A 145 17.62 -3.99 4.37
N ASN A 146 17.88 -5.24 4.78
CA ASN A 146 17.02 -5.99 5.70
C ASN A 146 15.56 -6.07 5.20
N GLY A 147 15.36 -6.70 4.04
CA GLY A 147 14.04 -6.98 3.50
C GLY A 147 13.57 -8.38 3.93
N PHE A 148 12.37 -8.45 4.51
CA PHE A 148 11.74 -9.70 4.93
C PHE A 148 10.49 -9.97 4.11
N PHE A 149 10.51 -11.05 3.33
CA PHE A 149 9.43 -11.42 2.43
C PHE A 149 8.85 -12.74 2.92
N ARG A 150 7.55 -12.74 3.20
CA ARG A 150 6.85 -13.94 3.68
C ARG A 150 5.43 -14.01 3.17
N MET A 151 4.89 -15.21 3.08
CA MET A 151 3.47 -15.43 2.74
C MET A 151 3.07 -14.80 1.40
N ASN A 152 4.02 -14.56 0.51
CA ASN A 152 3.74 -14.13 -0.86
C ASN A 152 3.63 -15.38 -1.75
N LYS A 153 2.87 -15.32 -2.85
CA LYS A 153 2.86 -16.45 -3.82
C LYS A 153 4.25 -16.62 -4.45
N LYS A 154 4.93 -15.51 -4.69
CA LYS A 154 6.36 -15.40 -5.03
C LYS A 154 6.96 -14.28 -4.18
N GLU A 155 8.04 -14.57 -3.48
CA GLU A 155 8.60 -13.61 -2.51
C GLU A 155 9.24 -12.41 -3.20
N CYS A 156 10.08 -12.66 -4.20
CA CYS A 156 10.68 -11.60 -4.99
C CYS A 156 11.02 -12.07 -6.41
N GLU A 157 11.08 -11.12 -7.33
CA GLU A 157 11.58 -11.28 -8.69
C GLU A 157 12.63 -10.21 -8.99
N GLY A 158 13.72 -10.60 -9.64
CA GLY A 158 14.79 -9.67 -10.04
C GLY A 158 15.80 -9.32 -8.93
N LEU A 159 15.57 -9.69 -7.67
CA LEU A 159 16.61 -9.74 -6.64
C LEU A 159 17.26 -11.12 -6.59
N ARG A 160 18.57 -11.15 -6.28
CA ARG A 160 19.24 -12.39 -5.93
C ARG A 160 18.68 -12.94 -4.61
N GLU A 161 18.54 -14.26 -4.52
CA GLU A 161 17.87 -14.90 -3.37
C GLU A 161 18.59 -14.71 -2.03
N ASP A 162 19.91 -14.50 -2.05
CA ASP A 162 20.76 -14.25 -0.88
C ASP A 162 20.50 -12.91 -0.17
N VAL A 163 19.78 -12.01 -0.86
CA VAL A 163 19.40 -10.68 -0.36
C VAL A 163 18.22 -10.76 0.60
N TRP A 164 17.35 -11.76 0.47
CA TRP A 164 16.07 -11.82 1.20
C TRP A 164 15.77 -13.13 1.95
N LYS A 165 16.50 -14.22 1.71
CA LYS A 165 16.32 -15.52 2.40
C LYS A 165 17.16 -15.72 3.68
N ARG A 166 17.56 -14.67 4.41
CA ARG A 166 18.30 -14.86 5.68
C ARG A 166 17.38 -14.99 6.88
#